data_AF-A0A381P703-F1
#
_entry.id   AF-A0A381P703-F1
#
_cell.length_a   1.000
_cell.length_b   1.000
_cell.length_c   1.000
_cell.angle_alpha   90.00
_cell.angle_beta   90.00
_cell.angle_gamma   90.00
#
_symmetry.space_group_name_H-M   'P 1'
#
loop_
_entity.id
_entity.type
_entity.pdbx_description
1 polymer ?
#
loop_
_entity_poly.entity_id
_entity_poly.type
_entity_poly.pdbx_seq_one_letter_code
_entity_poly.pdbx_strand_id
1 'polypeptide(L)' 'VVILDVGSLDGVDIGDEYVAFFGDGSTEEIVGRIRVVLTEEETSSARIVTVEGPLFVAGTTVYLDRKMR' A
#
# COMPACT_ATOMS: atom_id res chain seq x y z
N VAL A 1 -2.73 10.85 0.64
CA VAL A 1 -3.64 9.71 0.34
C VAL A 1 -3.08 9.02 -0.88
N VAL A 2 -3.07 7.70 -0.87
CA VAL A 2 -2.61 6.84 -1.98
C VAL A 2 -3.85 6.14 -2.53
N ILE A 3 -3.93 5.99 -3.85
CA ILE A 3 -4.97 5.19 -4.50
C ILE A 3 -4.37 3.83 -4.84
N LEU A 4 -5.10 2.77 -4.54
CA LEU A 4 -4.77 1.41 -4.90
C LEU A 4 -5.73 0.96 -6.00
N ASP A 5 -5.20 0.32 -7.04
CA ASP A 5 -5.98 -0.28 -8.13
C ASP A 5 -6.54 -1.66 -7.73
N VAL A 6 -6.95 -1.78 -6.47
CA VAL A 6 -7.62 -2.95 -5.88
C VAL A 6 -8.69 -2.46 -4.92
N GLY A 7 -9.86 -3.10 -4.95
CA GLY A 7 -11.05 -2.71 -4.20
C GLY A 7 -11.72 -3.85 -3.45
N SER A 8 -13.01 -3.71 -3.15
CA SER A 8 -13.77 -4.73 -2.41
C SER A 8 -13.89 -6.03 -3.18
N LEU A 9 -13.87 -6.00 -4.52
CA LEU A 9 -13.90 -7.22 -5.35
C LEU A 9 -12.61 -8.04 -5.19
N ASP A 10 -11.50 -7.39 -4.82
CA ASP A 10 -10.21 -8.01 -4.52
C ASP A 10 -10.06 -8.36 -3.03
N GLY A 11 -11.11 -8.15 -2.23
CA GLY A 11 -11.12 -8.46 -0.79
C GLY A 11 -10.37 -7.45 0.08
N VAL A 12 -10.22 -6.20 -0.40
CA VAL A 12 -9.71 -5.07 0.37
C VAL A 12 -10.83 -4.44 1.19
N ASP A 13 -10.62 -4.27 2.48
CA ASP A 13 -11.59 -3.69 3.41
C ASP A 13 -11.04 -2.45 4.13
N ILE A 14 -11.94 -1.60 4.61
CA ILE A 14 -11.58 -0.43 5.42
C ILE A 14 -10.87 -0.91 6.69
N GLY A 15 -9.70 -0.34 6.95
CA GLY A 15 -8.85 -0.72 8.08
C GLY A 15 -7.75 -1.73 7.73
N ASP A 16 -7.78 -2.33 6.54
CA ASP A 16 -6.66 -3.15 6.06
C ASP A 16 -5.36 -2.34 6.06
N GLU A 17 -4.26 -3.00 6.43
CA GLU A 17 -2.93 -2.41 6.47
C GLU A 17 -1.99 -3.10 5.50
N TYR A 18 -1.21 -2.27 4.80
CA TYR A 18 -0.18 -2.73 3.89
C TYR A 18 1.16 -2.10 4.25
N VAL A 19 2.21 -2.88 4.03
CA VAL A 19 3.59 -2.40 4.05
C VAL A 19 4.04 -2.15 2.62
N ALA A 20 4.73 -1.03 2.42
CA ALA A 20 5.34 -0.67 1.14
C ALA A 20 6.84 -0.95 1.22
N PHE A 21 7.39 -1.52 0.15
CA PHE A 21 8.82 -1.82 0.00
C PHE A 21 9.37 -1.10 -1.23
N PHE A 22 10.68 -0.84 -1.23
CA PHE A 22 11.40 -0.32 -2.41
C PHE A 22 12.18 -1.46 -3.08
N GLY A 23 12.00 -1.66 -4.39
CA GLY A 23 12.74 -2.66 -5.17
C GLY A 23 11.84 -3.55 -6.03
N ASP A 24 12.38 -4.70 -6.45
CA ASP A 24 11.73 -5.74 -7.27
C ASP A 24 11.04 -6.83 -6.43
N GLY A 25 10.86 -6.57 -5.13
CA GLY A 25 10.34 -7.55 -4.16
C GLY A 25 11.40 -8.49 -3.57
N SER A 26 12.69 -8.38 -3.95
CA SER A 26 13.77 -9.18 -3.35
C SER A 26 14.42 -8.55 -2.12
N THR A 27 14.22 -7.24 -1.90
CA THR A 27 14.77 -6.50 -0.76
C THR A 27 13.63 -6.13 0.20
N GLU A 28 13.65 -6.69 1.41
CA GLU A 28 12.61 -6.55 2.43
C GLU A 28 12.67 -5.22 3.22
N GLU A 29 13.24 -4.16 2.66
CA GLU A 29 13.26 -2.87 3.38
C GLU A 29 11.87 -2.23 3.33
N ILE A 30 11.17 -2.29 4.46
CA ILE A 30 9.88 -1.62 4.64
C ILE A 30 10.14 -0.11 4.66
N VAL A 31 9.69 0.58 3.62
CA VAL A 31 9.83 2.04 3.48
C VAL A 31 8.56 2.78 3.87
N GLY A 32 7.46 2.07 4.14
CA GLY A 32 6.25 2.72 4.60
C GLY A 32 5.12 1.78 5.00
N ARG A 33 4.10 2.38 5.61
CA ARG A 33 2.85 1.73 6.00
C ARG A 33 1.68 2.57 5.53
N ILE A 34 0.68 1.92 5.00
CA ILE A 34 -0.59 2.55 4.63
C ILE A 34 -1.75 1.81 5.27
N ARG A 35 -2.84 2.52 5.52
CA ARG A 35 -4.10 1.95 6.01
C ARG A 35 -5.25 2.39 5.12
N VAL A 36 -6.06 1.45 4.67
CA VAL A 36 -7.25 1.70 3.84
C VAL A 36 -8.27 2.47 4.67
N VAL A 37 -8.80 3.56 4.10
CA VAL A 37 -9.80 4.43 4.73
C VAL A 37 -11.09 4.55 3.93
N LEU A 38 -11.06 4.12 2.66
CA LEU A 38 -12.21 4.04 1.77
C LEU A 38 -11.95 2.90 0.79
N THR A 39 -13.01 2.13 0.51
CA THR A 39 -13.01 1.06 -0.49
C THR A 39 -14.16 1.28 -1.45
N GLU A 40 -13.89 1.11 -2.74
CA GLU A 40 -14.86 1.00 -3.83
C GLU A 40 -14.73 -0.39 -4.48
N GLU A 41 -15.50 -0.71 -5.52
CA GLU A 41 -15.49 -2.05 -6.12
C GLU A 41 -14.12 -2.46 -6.67
N GLU A 42 -13.48 -1.57 -7.44
CA GLU A 42 -12.23 -1.84 -8.16
C GLU A 42 -11.03 -1.03 -7.63
N THR A 43 -11.26 -0.05 -6.74
CA THR A 43 -10.19 0.78 -6.18
C THR A 43 -10.36 0.98 -4.69
N SER A 44 -9.31 1.45 -4.03
CA SER A 44 -9.37 1.87 -2.64
C SER A 44 -8.45 3.06 -2.37
N SER A 45 -8.80 3.85 -1.36
CA SER A 45 -7.97 4.96 -0.89
C SER A 45 -7.36 4.61 0.45
N ALA A 46 -6.05 4.79 0.56
CA ALA A 46 -5.29 4.56 1.78
C ALA A 46 -4.65 5.86 2.30
N ARG A 47 -4.58 5.97 3.63
CA ARG A 47 -3.74 6.98 4.29
C ARG A 47 -2.37 6.39 4.58
N ILE A 48 -1.36 7.22 4.35
CA ILE A 48 0.01 6.93 4.77
C ILE A 48 0.05 7.04 6.29
N VAL A 49 0.45 5.97 6.95
CA VAL A 49 0.63 5.89 8.41
C VAL A 49 2.06 6.24 8.78
N THR A 50 3.04 5.74 8.02
CA THR A 50 4.47 5.97 8.26
C THR A 50 5.22 5.88 6.93
N VAL A 51 6.27 6.68 6.76
CA VAL A 51 7.25 6.58 5.65
C VAL A 51 8.63 6.76 6.24
N GLU A 52 9.54 5.84 5.95
CA GLU A 52 10.95 5.91 6.36
C GLU A 52 11.81 6.00 5.08
N GLY A 53 12.55 7.10 4.92
CA GLY A 53 13.42 7.35 3.75
C GLY A 53 12.81 8.26 2.66
N PRO A 54 13.61 8.71 1.68
CA PRO A 54 13.16 9.67 0.68
C PRO A 54 12.12 9.09 -0.28
N LEU A 55 11.07 9.90 -0.45
CA LEU A 55 9.84 9.71 -1.22
C LEU A 55 10.06 9.03 -2.58
N PHE A 56 9.27 7.98 -2.82
CA PHE A 56 9.10 7.28 -4.10
C PHE A 56 9.34 8.18 -5.33
N VAL A 57 10.25 7.77 -6.21
CA VAL A 57 10.53 8.49 -7.45
C VAL A 57 9.41 8.21 -8.46
N ALA A 58 9.02 9.20 -9.25
CA ALA A 58 8.05 8.99 -10.31
C ALA A 58 8.55 7.88 -11.26
N GLY A 59 7.72 6.85 -11.48
CA GLY A 59 8.07 5.67 -12.27
C GLY A 59 8.58 4.48 -11.44
N THR A 60 8.70 4.60 -10.12
CA THR A 60 8.98 3.47 -9.23
C THR A 60 7.74 2.59 -9.06
N THR A 61 7.88 1.29 -9.30
CA THR A 61 6.87 0.28 -8.94
C THR A 61 6.94 0.00 -7.45
N VAL A 62 5.82 0.14 -6.74
CA VAL A 62 5.71 -0.16 -5.31
C VAL A 62 4.88 -1.43 -5.16
N TYR A 63 5.44 -2.42 -4.47
CA TYR A 63 4.74 -3.64 -4.12
C TYR A 63 4.15 -3.50 -2.72
N LEU A 64 2.88 -3.89 -2.60
CA LEU A 64 2.16 -3.90 -1.33
C LEU A 64 1.94 -5.34 -0.91
N ASP A 65 2.43 -5.68 0.28
CA ASP A 65 2.14 -6.99 0.90
C ASP A 65 1.10 -6.82 2.02
N ARG A 66 0.09 -7.70 2.02
CA ARG A 66 -0.99 -7.68 3.01
C ARG A 66 -0.50 -8.37 4.27
N LYS A 67 -0.40 -7.64 5.38
CA LYS A 67 -0.12 -8.28 6.68
C LYS A 67 -1.36 -9.04 7.16
N MET A 68 -1.41 -10.34 6.94
CA MET A 68 -2.35 -11.22 7.64
C MET A 68 -1.86 -11.43 9.08
N ARG A 69 -2.76 -11.23 10.06
CA ARG A 69 -2.56 -11.58 11.47
C ARG A 69 -3.35 -12.84 11.80
#